data_AF-A0A7V4YWZ2-F1
#
_entry.id   AF-A0A7V4YWZ2-F1
#
_cell.length_a   1.000
_cell.length_b   1.000
_cell.length_c   1.000
_cell.angle_alpha   90.00
_cell.angle_beta   90.00
_cell.angle_gamma   90.00
#
_symmetry.space_group_name_H-M   'P 1'
#
loop_
_entity.id
_entity.type
_entity.pdbx_description
1 polymer ?
#
loop_
_entity_poly.entity_id
_entity_poly.type
_entity_poly.pdbx_seq_one_letter_code
_entity_poly.pdbx_strand_id
1 'polypeptide(L)'
;MTENILGRKIEDIDAAFLVEYFKAGRKESDILEFKSIVGPLDKQKVMRTICAFLNSSGGVIVWGAPVEVDENKEKVVKGALTSTTEHLKKDSFITSLSDKTVPIPAGVKFQPVEVEPGKFIYVIEVLESNTKPHQYDHRYWMRLDGQTREAPHHYIEALFRQVKYPNLEGYLKIHDIQIEYKRFNDFRGREPLDNYYRLIVEFMIFNLSPFQNEESVSLLVFTNLGNINEYRSDFQEIASQREVNFINSKDVLHYGASISKVLIVAVWGKEISATNNIIKLVFAFGGKFSPQKVSSYTLDLSKYDEDDFFKIVVEKTQNKTNFDLRTEAGITNEEYLRRTIGSDYIK
;
A
#
# COMPACT_ATOMS: atom_id res chain seq x y z
N MET A 1 -9.12 -4.97 8.65
CA MET A 1 -9.85 -3.72 8.96
C MET A 1 -10.56 -3.82 10.30
N THR A 2 -11.30 -4.89 10.56
CA THR A 2 -11.98 -5.13 11.84
C THR A 2 -11.06 -5.06 13.06
N GLU A 3 -9.84 -5.61 12.94
CA GLU A 3 -8.84 -5.56 14.01
C GLU A 3 -8.46 -4.13 14.39
N ASN A 4 -8.38 -3.22 13.42
CA ASN A 4 -8.05 -1.82 13.67
C ASN A 4 -9.24 -1.04 14.27
N ILE A 5 -10.48 -1.42 13.96
CA ILE A 5 -11.70 -0.69 14.36
C ILE A 5 -12.27 -1.21 15.69
N LEU A 6 -12.32 -2.53 15.85
CA LEU A 6 -12.89 -3.21 17.01
C LEU A 6 -11.83 -3.80 17.95
N GLY A 7 -10.56 -3.84 17.55
CA GLY A 7 -9.48 -4.43 18.35
C GLY A 7 -9.40 -5.96 18.28
N ARG A 8 -10.16 -6.60 17.37
CA ARG A 8 -10.15 -8.05 17.14
C ARG A 8 -10.36 -8.39 15.68
N LYS A 9 -9.81 -9.53 15.23
CA LYS A 9 -10.13 -10.09 13.91
C LYS A 9 -11.61 -10.49 13.88
N ILE A 10 -12.21 -10.45 12.69
CA ILE A 10 -13.65 -10.73 12.56
C ILE A 10 -14.00 -12.17 13.00
N GLU A 11 -13.08 -13.11 12.79
CA GLU A 11 -13.23 -14.51 13.17
C GLU A 11 -13.17 -14.72 14.69
N ASP A 12 -12.58 -13.77 15.43
CA ASP A 12 -12.41 -13.82 16.90
C ASP A 12 -13.48 -13.00 17.66
N ILE A 13 -14.51 -12.52 16.95
CA ILE A 13 -15.62 -11.78 17.54
C ILE A 13 -16.67 -12.76 18.06
N ASP A 14 -16.88 -12.73 19.37
CA ASP A 14 -17.89 -13.50 20.08
C ASP A 14 -18.93 -12.60 20.77
N ALA A 15 -19.97 -13.22 21.33
CA ALA A 15 -21.04 -12.50 22.03
C ALA A 15 -20.54 -11.75 23.27
N ALA A 16 -19.62 -12.34 24.03
CA ALA A 16 -19.09 -11.75 25.26
C ALA A 16 -18.33 -10.43 24.97
N PHE A 17 -17.52 -10.43 23.92
CA PHE A 17 -16.83 -9.25 23.43
C PHE A 17 -17.82 -8.16 23.02
N LEU A 18 -18.86 -8.48 22.25
CA LEU A 18 -19.82 -7.47 21.79
C LEU A 18 -20.64 -6.89 22.95
N VAL A 19 -21.04 -7.70 23.92
CA VAL A 19 -21.69 -7.23 25.15
C VAL A 19 -20.79 -6.26 25.90
N GLU A 20 -19.51 -6.59 26.08
CA GLU A 20 -18.53 -5.70 26.73
C GLU A 20 -18.31 -4.42 25.92
N TYR A 21 -18.17 -4.56 24.59
CA TYR A 21 -17.91 -3.45 23.67
C TYR A 21 -18.99 -2.37 23.78
N PHE A 22 -20.26 -2.75 23.91
CA PHE A 22 -21.40 -1.83 24.02
C PHE A 22 -21.77 -1.41 25.46
N LYS A 23 -20.97 -1.76 26.48
CA LYS A 23 -21.13 -1.15 27.82
C LYS A 23 -20.80 0.35 27.82
N ALA A 24 -19.82 0.75 27.01
CA ALA A 24 -19.50 2.14 26.75
C ALA A 24 -20.30 2.67 25.56
N GLY A 25 -20.63 3.96 25.55
CA GLY A 25 -21.27 4.61 24.41
C GLY A 25 -20.34 4.64 23.20
N ARG A 26 -20.81 4.14 22.06
CA ARG A 26 -20.05 4.09 20.80
C ARG A 26 -20.66 5.03 19.78
N LYS A 27 -19.81 5.74 19.05
CA LYS A 27 -20.23 6.58 17.92
C LYS A 27 -19.99 5.83 16.62
N GLU A 28 -20.89 6.03 15.68
CA GLU A 28 -20.66 5.65 14.30
C GLU A 28 -19.60 6.54 13.66
N SER A 29 -19.04 6.07 12.55
CA SER A 29 -18.08 6.83 11.75
C SER A 29 -18.23 6.47 10.27
N ASP A 30 -17.42 7.09 9.42
CA ASP A 30 -17.40 6.77 7.99
C ASP A 30 -16.95 5.34 7.68
N ILE A 31 -16.39 4.62 8.67
CA ILE A 31 -15.89 3.24 8.53
C ILE A 31 -16.55 2.26 9.52
N LEU A 32 -17.47 2.70 10.37
CA LEU A 32 -18.15 1.87 11.36
C LEU A 32 -19.64 2.21 11.42
N GLU A 33 -20.49 1.23 11.15
CA GLU A 33 -21.95 1.34 11.19
C GLU A 33 -22.54 0.36 12.21
N PHE A 34 -23.49 0.84 12.98
CA PHE A 34 -24.31 0.06 13.89
C PHE A 34 -25.75 -0.01 13.37
N LYS A 35 -26.28 -1.22 13.19
CA LYS A 35 -27.68 -1.40 12.81
C LYS A 35 -28.38 -2.24 13.85
N SER A 36 -29.38 -1.68 14.52
CA SER A 36 -30.26 -2.45 15.39
C SER A 36 -31.25 -3.29 14.57
N ILE A 37 -31.63 -4.44 15.12
CA ILE A 37 -32.67 -5.30 14.58
C ILE A 37 -33.94 -5.03 15.38
N VAL A 38 -34.85 -4.25 14.81
CA VAL A 38 -36.17 -3.97 15.37
C VAL A 38 -37.21 -4.57 14.42
N GLY A 39 -37.75 -5.73 14.79
CA GLY A 39 -38.70 -6.47 13.95
C GLY A 39 -38.02 -7.37 12.90
N PRO A 40 -38.63 -7.56 11.71
CA PRO A 40 -38.08 -8.41 10.67
C PRO A 40 -36.69 -7.96 10.18
N LEU A 41 -35.90 -8.94 9.74
CA LEU A 41 -34.52 -8.71 9.32
C LEU A 41 -34.44 -7.91 8.01
N ASP A 42 -34.13 -6.62 8.09
CA ASP A 42 -34.03 -5.70 6.94
C ASP A 42 -32.71 -5.86 6.18
N LYS A 43 -32.66 -6.90 5.33
CA LYS A 43 -31.50 -7.19 4.47
C LYS A 43 -31.19 -6.05 3.50
N GLN A 44 -32.19 -5.29 3.05
CA GLN A 44 -31.98 -4.25 2.03
C GLN A 44 -31.13 -3.11 2.58
N LYS A 45 -31.41 -2.64 3.80
CA LYS A 45 -30.59 -1.58 4.43
C LYS A 45 -29.13 -1.99 4.57
N VAL A 46 -28.88 -3.24 4.98
CA VAL A 46 -27.51 -3.75 5.12
C VAL A 46 -26.81 -3.82 3.76
N MET A 47 -27.48 -4.34 2.72
CA MET A 47 -26.89 -4.41 1.38
C MET A 47 -26.58 -3.02 0.80
N ARG A 48 -27.42 -2.02 1.04
CA ARG A 48 -27.15 -0.61 0.68
C ARG A 48 -25.92 -0.07 1.40
N THR A 49 -25.79 -0.35 2.70
CA THR A 49 -24.61 0.06 3.48
C THR A 49 -23.34 -0.65 3.01
N ILE A 50 -23.39 -1.93 2.66
CA ILE A 50 -22.26 -2.65 2.06
C ILE A 50 -21.86 -1.98 0.73
N CYS A 51 -22.83 -1.70 -0.15
CA CYS A 51 -22.58 -1.00 -1.40
C CYS A 51 -21.96 0.38 -1.19
N ALA A 52 -22.42 1.12 -0.17
CA ALA A 52 -21.85 2.40 0.21
C ALA A 52 -20.39 2.29 0.68
N PHE A 53 -20.08 1.30 1.53
CA PHE A 53 -18.71 1.04 1.95
C PHE A 53 -17.80 0.62 0.81
N LEU A 54 -18.29 -0.21 -0.13
CA LEU A 54 -17.55 -0.58 -1.34
C LEU A 54 -17.19 0.63 -2.20
N ASN A 55 -18.04 1.65 -2.23
CA ASN A 55 -17.81 2.92 -2.95
C ASN A 55 -16.97 3.94 -2.18
N SER A 56 -16.83 3.75 -0.87
CA SER A 56 -16.04 4.59 0.03
C SER A 56 -14.80 3.83 0.51
N SER A 57 -14.29 4.08 1.71
CA SER A 57 -13.02 3.51 2.21
C SER A 57 -13.15 2.11 2.82
N GLY A 58 -14.19 1.34 2.47
CA GLY A 58 -14.57 0.14 3.20
C GLY A 58 -15.18 0.46 4.58
N GLY A 59 -15.40 -0.56 5.41
CA GLY A 59 -15.90 -0.40 6.77
C GLY A 59 -16.30 -1.69 7.46
N VAL A 60 -16.82 -1.55 8.68
CA VAL A 60 -17.38 -2.64 9.49
C VAL A 60 -18.83 -2.32 9.83
N ILE A 61 -19.71 -3.32 9.70
CA ILE A 61 -21.11 -3.26 10.13
C ILE A 61 -21.30 -4.22 11.30
N VAL A 62 -21.86 -3.75 12.40
CA VAL A 62 -22.42 -4.62 13.45
C VAL A 62 -23.94 -4.58 13.34
N TRP A 63 -24.52 -5.64 12.78
CA TRP A 63 -25.95 -5.80 12.58
C TRP A 63 -26.55 -6.64 13.71
N GLY A 64 -27.35 -5.98 14.53
CA GLY A 64 -27.79 -6.41 15.85
C GLY A 64 -27.15 -5.61 16.99
N ALA A 65 -26.57 -4.45 16.69
CA ALA A 65 -26.11 -3.50 17.69
C ALA A 65 -27.29 -2.97 18.55
N PRO A 66 -27.03 -2.39 19.73
CA PRO A 66 -28.06 -1.72 20.52
C PRO A 66 -28.79 -0.61 19.75
N VAL A 67 -29.92 -0.17 20.29
CA VAL A 67 -30.64 1.00 19.74
C VAL A 67 -29.86 2.27 20.08
N GLU A 68 -29.82 3.22 19.14
CA GLU A 68 -29.24 4.55 19.37
C GLU A 68 -29.96 5.27 20.53
N VAL A 69 -29.18 5.93 21.37
CA VAL A 69 -29.66 6.81 22.44
C VAL A 69 -28.96 8.17 22.34
N ASP A 70 -29.68 9.23 22.70
CA ASP A 70 -29.09 10.57 22.79
C ASP A 70 -28.37 10.72 24.14
N GLU A 71 -27.04 10.86 24.11
CA GLU A 71 -26.20 11.14 25.27
C GLU A 71 -25.44 12.45 25.00
N ASN A 72 -25.64 13.48 25.84
CA ASN A 72 -24.98 14.78 25.70
C ASN A 72 -25.17 15.48 24.34
N LYS A 73 -26.36 15.38 23.74
CA LYS A 73 -26.70 15.91 22.40
C LYS A 73 -25.98 15.21 21.25
N GLU A 74 -25.38 14.05 21.49
CA GLU A 74 -24.79 13.20 20.48
C GLU A 74 -25.49 11.85 20.48
N LYS A 75 -25.61 11.26 19.29
CA LYS A 75 -26.14 9.91 19.14
C LYS A 75 -25.05 8.91 19.45
N VAL A 76 -25.31 8.03 20.42
CA VAL A 76 -24.41 6.93 20.77
C VAL A 76 -25.18 5.62 20.80
N VAL A 77 -24.47 4.54 20.53
CA VAL A 77 -24.99 3.18 20.61
C VAL A 77 -24.44 2.54 21.87
N LYS A 78 -25.33 2.17 22.79
CA LYS A 78 -25.01 1.62 24.12
C LYS A 78 -26.13 0.72 24.60
N GLY A 79 -25.77 -0.33 25.35
CA GLY A 79 -26.73 -1.20 26.04
C GLY A 79 -26.87 -2.58 25.43
N ALA A 80 -28.08 -3.14 25.49
CA ALA A 80 -28.34 -4.53 25.10
C ALA A 80 -28.32 -4.71 23.58
N LEU A 81 -27.71 -5.81 23.12
CA LEU A 81 -27.72 -6.23 21.72
C LEU A 81 -29.14 -6.52 21.25
N THR A 82 -29.40 -6.33 19.96
CA THR A 82 -30.69 -6.64 19.32
C THR A 82 -30.51 -7.82 18.37
N SER A 83 -30.98 -9.00 18.75
CA SER A 83 -30.76 -10.23 17.97
C SER A 83 -31.98 -10.68 17.18
N THR A 84 -31.75 -11.55 16.20
CA THR A 84 -32.80 -12.20 15.40
C THR A 84 -32.78 -13.71 15.59
N THR A 85 -33.92 -14.37 15.41
CA THR A 85 -34.00 -15.84 15.35
C THR A 85 -33.71 -16.40 13.95
N GLU A 86 -33.69 -15.55 12.93
CA GLU A 86 -33.31 -15.95 11.58
C GLU A 86 -31.79 -16.17 11.52
N HIS A 87 -31.34 -17.39 11.19
CA HIS A 87 -29.93 -17.71 11.00
C HIS A 87 -29.53 -17.57 9.52
N LEU A 88 -28.78 -16.52 9.20
CA LEU A 88 -28.19 -16.32 7.88
C LEU A 88 -26.88 -17.10 7.76
N LYS A 89 -26.87 -18.10 6.88
CA LYS A 89 -25.63 -18.81 6.52
C LYS A 89 -24.73 -17.89 5.69
N LYS A 90 -23.43 -17.94 5.96
CA LYS A 90 -22.40 -17.17 5.26
C LYS A 90 -22.53 -17.28 3.74
N ASP A 91 -22.54 -18.49 3.18
CA ASP A 91 -22.59 -18.68 1.73
C ASP A 91 -23.85 -18.09 1.11
N SER A 92 -25.02 -18.29 1.74
CA SER A 92 -26.29 -17.74 1.26
C SER A 92 -26.29 -16.21 1.28
N PHE A 93 -25.69 -15.59 2.30
CA PHE A 93 -25.55 -14.14 2.35
C PHE A 93 -24.63 -13.62 1.24
N ILE A 94 -23.47 -14.26 1.05
CA ILE A 94 -22.48 -13.88 0.03
C ILE A 94 -23.03 -14.06 -1.38
N THR A 95 -23.76 -15.16 -1.66
CA THR A 95 -24.44 -15.35 -2.96
C THR A 95 -25.47 -14.24 -3.19
N SER A 96 -26.34 -13.97 -2.22
CA SER A 96 -27.36 -12.91 -2.32
C SER A 96 -26.75 -11.52 -2.54
N LEU A 97 -25.62 -11.23 -1.91
CA LEU A 97 -24.86 -10.01 -2.14
C LEU A 97 -24.30 -9.96 -3.57
N SER A 98 -23.66 -11.04 -4.02
CA SER A 98 -23.02 -11.13 -5.34
C SER A 98 -24.05 -11.01 -6.47
N ASP A 99 -25.24 -11.59 -6.31
CA ASP A 99 -26.31 -11.53 -7.32
C ASP A 99 -26.92 -10.13 -7.46
N LYS A 100 -26.85 -9.32 -6.40
CA LYS A 100 -27.52 -7.99 -6.34
C LYS A 100 -26.56 -6.82 -6.45
N THR A 101 -25.26 -7.08 -6.52
CA THR A 101 -24.23 -6.03 -6.61
C THR A 101 -23.39 -6.19 -7.86
N VAL A 102 -23.10 -5.06 -8.51
CA VAL A 102 -22.31 -5.03 -9.75
C VAL A 102 -21.30 -3.88 -9.67
N PRO A 103 -20.00 -4.09 -9.93
CA PRO A 103 -19.37 -5.40 -10.12
C PRO A 103 -19.43 -6.26 -8.85
N ILE A 104 -19.14 -7.55 -8.98
CA ILE A 104 -19.13 -8.49 -7.85
C ILE A 104 -18.04 -8.05 -6.85
N PRO A 105 -18.35 -7.87 -5.57
CA PRO A 105 -17.39 -7.39 -4.59
C PRO A 105 -16.38 -8.47 -4.21
N ALA A 106 -15.08 -8.17 -4.40
CA ALA A 106 -13.97 -9.01 -3.96
C ALA A 106 -13.44 -8.52 -2.61
N GLY A 107 -14.15 -8.79 -1.51
CA GLY A 107 -13.65 -8.37 -0.18
C GLY A 107 -14.69 -8.17 0.92
N VAL A 108 -15.78 -8.95 0.91
CA VAL A 108 -16.79 -8.90 2.00
C VAL A 108 -16.69 -10.17 2.83
N LYS A 109 -16.41 -10.00 4.13
CA LYS A 109 -16.47 -11.08 5.12
C LYS A 109 -17.73 -10.94 5.96
N PHE A 110 -18.33 -12.07 6.30
CA PHE A 110 -19.57 -12.15 7.05
C PHE A 110 -19.42 -13.18 8.16
N GLN A 111 -19.67 -12.76 9.40
CA GLN A 111 -19.57 -13.59 10.60
C GLN A 111 -20.89 -13.54 11.38
N PRO A 112 -21.67 -14.64 11.40
CA PRO A 112 -22.76 -14.79 12.35
C PRO A 112 -22.20 -15.04 13.77
N VAL A 113 -22.79 -14.39 14.76
CA VAL A 113 -22.46 -14.53 16.18
C VAL A 113 -23.73 -14.92 16.92
N GLU A 114 -23.74 -16.10 17.51
CA GLU A 114 -24.85 -16.57 18.34
C GLU A 114 -24.72 -15.96 19.75
N VAL A 115 -25.69 -15.16 20.17
CA VAL A 115 -25.67 -14.46 21.47
C VAL A 115 -26.44 -15.21 22.55
N GLU A 116 -27.46 -15.97 22.14
CA GLU A 116 -28.27 -16.88 22.95
C GLU A 116 -28.67 -18.06 22.05
N PRO A 117 -29.07 -19.22 22.60
CA PRO A 117 -29.48 -20.36 21.78
C PRO A 117 -30.54 -19.98 20.74
N GLY A 118 -30.16 -20.07 19.46
CA GLY A 118 -31.01 -19.74 18.31
C GLY A 118 -31.20 -18.24 18.04
N LYS A 119 -30.42 -17.34 18.68
CA LYS A 119 -30.45 -15.90 18.42
C LYS A 119 -29.11 -15.39 17.92
N PHE A 120 -29.14 -14.66 16.81
CA PHE A 120 -27.96 -14.26 16.06
C PHE A 120 -27.87 -12.75 15.90
N ILE A 121 -26.63 -12.28 15.84
CA ILE A 121 -26.22 -10.98 15.30
C ILE A 121 -25.14 -11.22 14.24
N TYR A 122 -24.83 -10.21 13.44
CA TYR A 122 -23.92 -10.34 12.31
C TYR A 122 -22.88 -9.25 12.32
N VAL A 123 -21.62 -9.64 12.16
CA VAL A 123 -20.52 -8.71 11.91
C VAL A 123 -20.08 -8.86 10.46
N ILE A 124 -19.94 -7.74 9.77
CA ILE A 124 -19.62 -7.70 8.35
C ILE A 124 -18.42 -6.78 8.16
N GLU A 125 -17.35 -7.29 7.57
CA GLU A 125 -16.18 -6.51 7.17
C GLU A 125 -16.24 -6.30 5.65
N VAL A 126 -16.20 -5.05 5.23
CA VAL A 126 -16.21 -4.65 3.82
C VAL A 126 -14.88 -3.97 3.53
N LEU A 127 -14.04 -4.60 2.71
CA LEU A 127 -12.80 -3.97 2.26
C LEU A 127 -13.08 -2.90 1.22
N GLU A 128 -12.19 -1.90 1.13
CA GLU A 128 -12.23 -0.93 0.05
C GLU A 128 -12.14 -1.65 -1.31
N SER A 129 -13.05 -1.32 -2.22
CA SER A 129 -13.03 -1.91 -3.55
C SER A 129 -12.10 -1.18 -4.51
N ASN A 130 -11.29 -1.95 -5.23
CA ASN A 130 -10.51 -1.47 -6.36
C ASN A 130 -11.31 -1.38 -7.66
N THR A 131 -12.60 -1.75 -7.66
CA THR A 131 -13.48 -1.78 -8.86
C THR A 131 -14.70 -0.87 -8.74
N LYS A 132 -14.61 0.16 -7.89
CA LYS A 132 -15.59 1.25 -7.82
C LYS A 132 -15.89 1.83 -9.21
N PRO A 133 -17.14 2.28 -9.46
CA PRO A 133 -18.27 2.26 -8.54
C PRO A 133 -19.08 0.95 -8.57
N HIS A 134 -19.58 0.51 -7.41
CA HIS A 134 -20.55 -0.56 -7.21
C HIS A 134 -21.99 -0.03 -7.16
N GLN A 135 -22.90 -0.76 -7.79
CA GLN A 135 -24.34 -0.58 -7.69
C GLN A 135 -24.98 -1.71 -6.86
N TYR A 136 -26.07 -1.36 -6.16
CA TYR A 136 -27.01 -2.30 -5.56
C TYR A 136 -28.41 -1.92 -6.03
N ASP A 137 -29.13 -2.87 -6.62
CA ASP A 137 -30.49 -2.65 -7.15
C ASP A 137 -30.56 -1.44 -8.09
N HIS A 138 -29.65 -1.39 -9.06
CA HIS A 138 -29.51 -0.32 -10.06
C HIS A 138 -29.20 1.08 -9.53
N ARG A 139 -28.84 1.20 -8.25
CA ARG A 139 -28.49 2.48 -7.62
C ARG A 139 -27.10 2.43 -7.01
N TYR A 140 -26.42 3.57 -7.08
CA TYR A 140 -25.14 3.77 -6.41
C TYR A 140 -25.38 4.33 -5.02
N TRP A 141 -24.66 3.80 -4.04
CA TRP A 141 -24.75 4.24 -2.65
C TRP A 141 -23.39 4.77 -2.19
N MET A 142 -23.37 5.74 -1.29
CA MET A 142 -22.15 6.31 -0.72
C MET A 142 -22.28 6.51 0.79
N ARG A 143 -21.13 6.59 1.46
CA ARG A 143 -21.02 7.06 2.84
C ARG A 143 -20.83 8.58 2.85
N LEU A 144 -21.61 9.27 3.67
CA LEU A 144 -21.46 10.69 3.93
C LEU A 144 -21.80 10.95 5.40
N ASP A 145 -20.82 11.42 6.17
CA ASP A 145 -20.97 11.78 7.58
C ASP A 145 -21.63 10.68 8.43
N GLY A 146 -21.14 9.45 8.31
CA GLY A 146 -21.71 8.31 9.03
C GLY A 146 -23.07 7.81 8.49
N GLN A 147 -23.59 8.35 7.38
CA GLN A 147 -24.87 7.93 6.80
C GLN A 147 -24.72 7.27 5.43
N THR A 148 -25.60 6.32 5.14
CA THR A 148 -25.75 5.71 3.81
C THR A 148 -26.74 6.51 2.98
N ARG A 149 -26.29 7.09 1.86
CA ARG A 149 -27.15 7.87 0.94
C ARG A 149 -27.00 7.40 -0.51
N GLU A 150 -28.02 7.66 -1.31
CA GLU A 150 -27.92 7.47 -2.76
C GLU A 150 -26.87 8.46 -3.30
N ALA A 151 -25.94 7.95 -4.10
CA ALA A 151 -24.81 8.73 -4.58
C ALA A 151 -25.27 9.70 -5.69
N PRO A 152 -24.91 10.99 -5.60
CA PRO A 152 -25.23 11.96 -6.64
C PRO A 152 -24.36 11.71 -7.89
N HIS A 153 -24.83 12.19 -9.05
CA HIS A 153 -24.17 11.98 -10.34
C HIS A 153 -22.68 12.37 -10.35
N HIS A 154 -22.33 13.54 -9.81
CA HIS A 154 -20.95 14.03 -9.77
C HIS A 154 -20.01 13.11 -8.95
N TYR A 155 -20.52 12.47 -7.90
CA TYR A 155 -19.75 11.52 -7.10
C TYR A 155 -19.47 10.25 -7.89
N ILE A 156 -20.50 9.73 -8.59
CA ILE A 156 -20.38 8.56 -9.46
C ILE A 156 -19.39 8.85 -10.60
N GLU A 157 -19.51 10.01 -11.23
CA GLU A 157 -18.59 10.49 -12.28
C GLU A 157 -17.14 10.55 -11.75
N ALA A 158 -16.94 11.06 -10.53
CA ALA A 158 -15.63 11.07 -9.89
C ALA A 158 -15.09 9.65 -9.62
N LEU A 159 -15.93 8.70 -9.20
CA LEU A 159 -15.53 7.30 -9.03
C LEU A 159 -15.17 6.63 -10.36
N PHE A 160 -15.91 6.91 -11.45
CA PHE A 160 -15.56 6.43 -12.79
C PHE A 160 -14.28 7.06 -13.33
N ARG A 161 -14.04 8.34 -13.02
CA ARG A 161 -12.84 9.08 -13.42
C ARG A 161 -11.67 8.91 -12.49
N GLN A 162 -11.82 8.18 -11.39
CA GLN A 162 -10.72 7.90 -10.48
C GLN A 162 -9.61 7.26 -11.31
N VAL A 163 -8.54 8.02 -11.56
CA VAL A 163 -7.43 7.58 -12.40
C VAL A 163 -6.74 6.46 -11.64
N LYS A 164 -7.12 5.23 -11.97
CA LYS A 164 -6.37 4.05 -11.59
C LYS A 164 -5.20 4.00 -12.54
N TYR A 165 -4.01 4.15 -12.01
CA TYR A 165 -2.79 3.94 -12.75
C TYR A 165 -2.27 2.53 -12.48
N PRO A 166 -1.50 1.94 -13.40
CA PRO A 166 -0.81 0.67 -13.14
C PRO A 166 -0.02 0.73 -11.83
N ASN A 167 -0.24 -0.25 -10.96
CA ASN A 167 0.49 -0.37 -9.71
C ASN A 167 1.84 -1.01 -9.98
N LEU A 168 2.83 -0.18 -10.28
CA LEU A 168 4.21 -0.64 -10.40
C LEU A 168 4.83 -0.85 -9.01
N GLU A 169 5.57 -1.93 -8.86
CA GLU A 169 6.40 -2.19 -7.68
C GLU A 169 7.81 -2.56 -8.09
N GLY A 170 8.78 -1.97 -7.40
CA GLY A 170 10.19 -2.03 -7.69
C GLY A 170 10.97 -2.62 -6.51
N TYR A 171 11.80 -3.61 -6.80
CA TYR A 171 12.61 -4.32 -5.80
C TYR A 171 14.10 -4.36 -6.17
N LEU A 172 14.96 -4.33 -5.14
CA LEU A 172 16.40 -4.61 -5.23
C LEU A 172 16.64 -6.07 -4.86
N LYS A 173 17.39 -6.78 -5.69
CA LYS A 173 17.98 -8.09 -5.39
C LYS A 173 19.50 -7.95 -5.41
N ILE A 174 20.17 -8.46 -4.39
CA ILE A 174 21.63 -8.52 -4.32
C ILE A 174 22.03 -9.93 -4.74
N HIS A 175 22.85 -10.05 -5.78
CA HIS A 175 23.30 -11.34 -6.29
C HIS A 175 24.63 -11.76 -5.68
N ASP A 176 25.57 -10.81 -5.61
CA ASP A 176 26.94 -11.10 -5.21
C ASP A 176 27.64 -9.81 -4.75
N ILE A 177 28.65 -9.96 -3.90
CA ILE A 177 29.56 -8.89 -3.47
C ILE A 177 30.97 -9.42 -3.54
N GLN A 178 31.74 -8.91 -4.50
CA GLN A 178 33.12 -9.31 -4.71
C GLN A 178 34.04 -8.26 -4.10
N ILE A 179 35.02 -8.70 -3.32
CA ILE A 179 36.07 -7.84 -2.76
C ILE A 179 37.37 -8.16 -3.47
N GLU A 180 37.85 -7.22 -4.28
CA GLU A 180 39.10 -7.34 -5.02
C GLU A 180 40.14 -6.39 -4.44
N TYR A 181 41.42 -6.75 -4.52
CA TYR A 181 42.51 -5.83 -4.19
C TYR A 181 43.07 -5.24 -5.49
N LYS A 182 42.86 -3.93 -5.70
CA LYS A 182 43.31 -3.24 -6.92
C LYS A 182 44.31 -2.13 -6.60
N ARG A 183 45.22 -1.90 -7.54
CA ARG A 183 46.10 -0.72 -7.52
C ARG A 183 45.43 0.38 -8.34
N PHE A 184 45.41 1.58 -7.79
CA PHE A 184 45.02 2.78 -8.52
C PHE A 184 46.20 3.21 -9.41
N ASN A 185 46.00 3.29 -10.73
CA ASN A 185 47.02 3.83 -11.62
C ASN A 185 46.98 5.36 -11.53
N ASP A 186 47.69 5.92 -10.57
CA ASP A 186 48.07 7.33 -10.64
C ASP A 186 49.24 7.49 -11.64
N PHE A 187 49.43 8.70 -12.17
CA PHE A 187 50.51 9.00 -13.12
C PHE A 187 51.93 8.85 -12.53
N ARG A 188 52.09 8.46 -11.24
CA ARG A 188 53.37 8.45 -10.51
C ARG A 188 53.80 7.06 -10.01
N GLY A 189 52.98 6.02 -10.20
CA GLY A 189 53.42 4.62 -10.18
C GLY A 189 53.73 4.02 -8.81
N ARG A 190 53.25 4.62 -7.71
CA ARG A 190 53.39 4.04 -6.36
C ARG A 190 52.18 4.38 -5.48
N GLU A 191 51.13 3.58 -5.58
CA GLU A 191 49.97 3.66 -4.68
C GLU A 191 49.76 2.33 -3.91
N PRO A 192 49.25 2.39 -2.66
CA PRO A 192 48.92 1.22 -1.88
C PRO A 192 47.79 0.42 -2.53
N LEU A 193 47.79 -0.90 -2.31
CA LEU A 193 46.64 -1.75 -2.60
C LEU A 193 45.46 -1.25 -1.77
N ASP A 194 44.33 -1.03 -2.42
CA ASP A 194 43.05 -0.71 -1.75
C ASP A 194 42.04 -1.81 -2.05
N ASN A 195 41.10 -1.99 -1.13
CA ASN A 195 39.95 -2.85 -1.38
C ASN A 195 39.10 -2.21 -2.48
N TYR A 196 38.47 -3.05 -3.28
CA TYR A 196 37.56 -2.65 -4.33
C TYR A 196 36.33 -3.54 -4.22
N TYR A 197 35.23 -2.94 -3.77
CA TYR A 197 33.96 -3.63 -3.58
C TYR A 197 33.19 -3.57 -4.89
N ARG A 198 32.75 -4.72 -5.37
CA ARG A 198 31.94 -4.87 -6.58
C ARG A 198 30.64 -5.57 -6.22
N LEU A 199 29.57 -4.79 -6.07
CA LEU A 199 28.25 -5.29 -5.75
C LEU A 199 27.51 -5.57 -7.05
N ILE A 200 27.09 -6.81 -7.26
CA ILE A 200 26.24 -7.20 -8.39
C ILE A 200 24.80 -7.19 -7.91
N VAL A 201 24.02 -6.23 -8.40
CA VAL A 201 22.65 -5.98 -7.96
C VAL A 201 21.69 -6.00 -9.14
N GLU A 202 20.46 -6.44 -8.91
CA GLU A 202 19.39 -6.45 -9.89
C GLU A 202 18.23 -5.60 -9.39
N PHE A 203 17.85 -4.61 -10.19
CA PHE A 203 16.66 -3.80 -9.99
C PHE A 203 15.53 -4.38 -10.83
N MET A 204 14.44 -4.76 -10.17
CA MET A 204 13.28 -5.41 -10.80
C MET A 204 12.06 -4.51 -10.66
N ILE A 205 11.24 -4.38 -11.71
CA ILE A 205 9.95 -3.69 -11.65
C ILE A 205 8.87 -4.63 -12.17
N PHE A 206 7.77 -4.72 -11.42
CA PHE A 206 6.61 -5.54 -11.69
C PHE A 206 5.39 -4.65 -11.87
N ASN A 207 4.47 -5.06 -12.76
CA ASN A 207 3.13 -4.50 -12.80
C ASN A 207 2.15 -5.42 -12.08
N LEU A 208 1.58 -4.95 -10.98
CA LEU A 208 0.62 -5.68 -10.17
C LEU A 208 -0.85 -5.31 -10.45
N SER A 209 -1.13 -4.51 -11.48
CA SER A 209 -2.49 -4.19 -11.92
C SER A 209 -3.01 -5.21 -12.93
N PRO A 210 -4.00 -6.06 -12.58
CA PRO A 210 -4.46 -7.16 -13.46
C PRO A 210 -5.04 -6.70 -14.81
N PHE A 211 -5.63 -5.51 -14.84
CA PHE A 211 -6.38 -5.00 -15.99
C PHE A 211 -5.79 -3.72 -16.57
N GLN A 212 -4.58 -3.35 -16.18
CA GLN A 212 -3.93 -2.12 -16.65
C GLN A 212 -2.49 -2.42 -17.01
N ASN A 213 -2.14 -2.25 -18.27
CA ASN A 213 -0.76 -2.32 -18.70
C ASN A 213 -0.08 -0.97 -18.45
N GLU A 214 1.22 -1.00 -18.19
CA GLU A 214 2.03 0.20 -18.21
C GLU A 214 2.74 0.33 -19.57
N GLU A 215 2.92 1.57 -20.02
CA GLU A 215 3.66 1.88 -21.23
C GLU A 215 4.94 2.67 -20.92
N SER A 216 5.96 2.50 -21.76
CA SER A 216 7.19 3.30 -21.69
C SER A 216 7.89 3.27 -20.33
N VAL A 217 7.98 2.09 -19.72
CA VAL A 217 8.54 1.94 -18.37
C VAL A 217 10.00 2.37 -18.37
N SER A 218 10.34 3.29 -17.47
CA SER A 218 11.66 3.85 -17.30
C SER A 218 12.12 3.68 -15.85
N LEU A 219 13.43 3.58 -15.65
CA LEU A 219 14.01 3.54 -14.32
C LEU A 219 15.32 4.32 -14.25
N LEU A 220 15.54 4.95 -13.12
CA LEU A 220 16.69 5.76 -12.78
C LEU A 220 17.31 5.16 -11.53
N VAL A 221 18.58 4.76 -11.58
CA VAL A 221 19.31 4.26 -10.42
C VAL A 221 20.38 5.27 -10.03
N PHE A 222 20.49 5.59 -8.75
CA PHE A 222 21.57 6.39 -8.21
C PHE A 222 22.18 5.78 -6.95
N THR A 223 23.46 6.10 -6.72
CA THR A 223 24.22 5.75 -5.52
C THR A 223 24.88 6.99 -4.94
N ASN A 224 25.03 7.04 -3.62
CA ASN A 224 25.80 8.11 -2.97
C ASN A 224 27.32 7.92 -3.12
N LEU A 225 27.80 6.69 -3.36
CA LEU A 225 29.22 6.32 -3.41
C LEU A 225 29.55 5.41 -4.59
N GLY A 226 30.79 5.50 -5.05
CA GLY A 226 31.31 4.68 -6.13
C GLY A 226 30.68 4.98 -7.49
N ASN A 227 30.69 3.98 -8.36
CA ASN A 227 30.24 4.06 -9.75
C ASN A 227 29.27 2.94 -10.07
N ILE A 228 28.25 3.23 -10.88
CA ILE A 228 27.25 2.28 -11.36
C ILE A 228 27.54 1.98 -12.83
N ASN A 229 27.58 0.71 -13.19
CA ASN A 229 27.76 0.26 -14.57
C ASN A 229 26.77 -0.86 -14.90
N GLU A 230 26.42 -1.02 -16.17
CA GLU A 230 25.70 -2.20 -16.62
C GLU A 230 26.60 -3.43 -16.54
N TYR A 231 26.03 -4.59 -16.19
CA TYR A 231 26.83 -5.82 -16.02
C TYR A 231 27.65 -6.23 -17.26
N ARG A 232 27.20 -5.83 -18.46
CA ARG A 232 27.80 -6.21 -19.76
C ARG A 232 28.67 -5.14 -20.41
N SER A 233 28.80 -3.94 -19.85
CA SER A 233 29.67 -2.93 -20.42
C SER A 233 31.13 -3.27 -20.14
N ASP A 234 31.95 -3.36 -21.19
CA ASP A 234 33.40 -3.49 -21.04
C ASP A 234 33.92 -2.34 -20.15
N PHE A 235 34.61 -2.71 -19.07
CA PHE A 235 35.03 -1.84 -17.94
C PHE A 235 36.04 -0.73 -18.31
N GLN A 236 36.20 -0.40 -19.59
CA GLN A 236 37.36 0.32 -20.10
C GLN A 236 37.36 1.83 -19.86
N GLU A 237 36.23 2.46 -19.51
CA GLU A 237 36.23 3.88 -19.13
C GLU A 237 35.29 4.11 -17.93
N ILE A 238 35.87 4.12 -16.73
CA ILE A 238 35.19 4.51 -15.49
C ILE A 238 35.02 6.03 -15.50
N ALA A 239 34.07 6.53 -16.31
CA ALA A 239 33.47 7.81 -16.01
C ALA A 239 32.75 7.66 -14.65
N SER A 240 32.89 8.65 -13.78
CA SER A 240 32.34 8.63 -12.43
C SER A 240 30.81 8.75 -12.43
N GLN A 241 30.12 7.73 -12.94
CA GLN A 241 28.67 7.69 -13.09
C GLN A 241 28.06 7.15 -11.81
N ARG A 242 27.58 8.06 -10.95
CA ARG A 242 26.78 7.73 -9.76
C ARG A 242 25.30 7.53 -10.09
N GLU A 243 24.93 7.67 -11.35
CA GLU A 243 23.57 7.64 -11.84
C GLU A 243 23.53 6.93 -13.20
N VAL A 244 22.54 6.06 -13.39
CA VAL A 244 22.23 5.44 -14.69
C VAL A 244 20.74 5.54 -14.95
N ASN A 245 20.38 6.06 -16.12
CA ASN A 245 18.99 6.25 -16.53
C ASN A 245 18.65 5.34 -17.71
N PHE A 246 17.63 4.50 -17.54
CA PHE A 246 17.10 3.62 -18.58
C PHE A 246 15.73 4.12 -19.03
N ILE A 247 15.73 4.95 -20.06
CA ILE A 247 14.53 5.50 -20.68
C ILE A 247 13.87 4.41 -21.55
N ASN A 248 12.56 4.24 -21.40
CA ASN A 248 11.78 3.26 -22.15
C ASN A 248 12.43 1.86 -22.17
N SER A 249 12.76 1.34 -20.98
CA SER A 249 13.29 -0.01 -20.80
C SER A 249 12.34 -1.09 -21.30
N LYS A 250 11.03 -0.78 -21.38
CA LYS A 250 9.99 -1.69 -21.85
C LYS A 250 8.81 -0.88 -22.39
N ASP A 251 8.48 -1.14 -23.66
CA ASP A 251 7.36 -0.46 -24.32
C ASP A 251 6.02 -0.73 -23.64
N VAL A 252 5.74 -1.99 -23.29
CA VAL A 252 4.53 -2.41 -22.57
C VAL A 252 4.87 -3.42 -21.48
N LEU A 253 4.47 -3.14 -20.25
CA LEU A 253 4.60 -4.03 -19.10
C LEU A 253 3.22 -4.54 -18.65
N HIS A 254 2.96 -5.81 -18.96
CA HIS A 254 1.73 -6.50 -18.60
C HIS A 254 1.71 -6.97 -17.14
N TYR A 255 0.52 -7.27 -16.63
CA TYR A 255 0.36 -7.88 -15.31
C TYR A 255 1.20 -9.14 -15.13
N GLY A 256 1.93 -9.23 -14.02
CA GLY A 256 2.76 -10.38 -13.67
C GLY A 256 4.07 -10.49 -14.46
N ALA A 257 4.26 -9.69 -15.51
CA ALA A 257 5.56 -9.55 -16.16
C ALA A 257 6.48 -8.65 -15.33
N SER A 258 7.79 -8.84 -15.49
CA SER A 258 8.81 -8.01 -14.88
C SER A 258 9.77 -7.44 -15.91
N ILE A 259 10.39 -6.32 -15.56
CA ILE A 259 11.62 -5.85 -16.18
C ILE A 259 12.72 -5.95 -15.14
N SER A 260 13.93 -6.30 -15.56
CA SER A 260 15.07 -6.29 -14.66
C SER A 260 16.33 -5.72 -15.31
N LYS A 261 17.13 -5.05 -14.49
CA LYS A 261 18.43 -4.49 -14.86
C LYS A 261 19.46 -4.93 -13.85
N VAL A 262 20.44 -5.71 -14.31
CA VAL A 262 21.58 -6.12 -13.50
C VAL A 262 22.69 -5.08 -13.65
N LEU A 263 23.03 -4.43 -12.56
CA LEU A 263 24.05 -3.40 -12.46
C LEU A 263 25.17 -3.84 -11.53
N ILE A 264 26.31 -3.22 -11.74
CA ILE A 264 27.47 -3.34 -10.87
C ILE A 264 27.67 -2.00 -10.17
N VAL A 265 27.67 -2.01 -8.85
CA VAL A 265 28.07 -0.87 -8.04
C VAL A 265 29.47 -1.11 -7.53
N ALA A 266 30.41 -0.30 -8.01
CA ALA A 266 31.82 -0.41 -7.74
C ALA A 266 32.28 0.71 -6.80
N VAL A 267 32.82 0.37 -5.63
CA VAL A 267 33.23 1.34 -4.60
C VAL A 267 34.65 1.05 -4.13
N TRP A 268 35.47 2.08 -4.01
CA TRP A 268 36.82 1.97 -3.45
C TRP A 268 36.79 1.83 -1.92
N GLY A 269 37.72 1.05 -1.37
CA GLY A 269 37.86 0.75 0.05
C GLY A 269 38.03 2.00 0.91
N LYS A 270 38.83 2.96 0.43
CA LYS A 270 38.96 4.27 1.09
C LYS A 270 37.64 5.06 1.12
N GLU A 271 36.87 5.06 0.04
CA GLU A 271 35.61 5.80 -0.06
C GLU A 271 34.54 5.21 0.87
N ILE A 272 34.42 3.88 0.89
CA ILE A 272 33.43 3.18 1.73
C ILE A 272 33.82 3.25 3.22
N SER A 273 35.11 3.20 3.54
CA SER A 273 35.58 3.35 4.94
C SER A 273 35.25 4.75 5.48
N ALA A 274 35.31 5.79 4.63
CA ALA A 274 34.96 7.15 5.02
C ALA A 274 33.47 7.34 5.37
N THR A 275 32.61 6.41 4.95
CA THR A 275 31.16 6.42 5.24
C THR A 275 30.75 5.32 6.22
N ASN A 276 31.69 4.80 7.03
CA ASN A 276 31.45 3.70 7.96
C ASN A 276 30.89 2.44 7.28
N ASN A 277 31.34 2.17 6.06
CA ASN A 277 30.89 1.06 5.22
C ASN A 277 29.43 1.16 4.75
N ILE A 278 28.85 2.36 4.80
CA ILE A 278 27.46 2.58 4.39
C ILE A 278 27.40 3.07 2.95
N ILE A 279 26.61 2.37 2.14
CA ILE A 279 26.23 2.77 0.79
C ILE A 279 24.70 2.89 0.70
N LYS A 280 24.21 3.89 -0.01
CA LYS A 280 22.79 4.09 -0.27
C LYS A 280 22.52 3.93 -1.76
N LEU A 281 21.70 2.95 -2.08
CA LEU A 281 21.17 2.74 -3.43
C LEU A 281 19.74 3.25 -3.46
N VAL A 282 19.42 4.04 -4.48
CA VAL A 282 18.07 4.51 -4.70
C VAL A 282 17.73 4.31 -6.15
N PHE A 283 16.53 3.83 -6.40
CA PHE A 283 16.04 3.76 -7.76
C PHE A 283 14.62 4.28 -7.85
N ALA A 284 14.42 5.18 -8.80
CA ALA A 284 13.14 5.75 -9.14
C ALA A 284 12.63 5.09 -10.42
N PHE A 285 11.35 4.79 -10.50
CA PHE A 285 10.76 4.08 -11.63
C PHE A 285 9.34 4.53 -11.88
N GLY A 286 8.89 4.40 -13.13
CA GLY A 286 7.55 4.78 -13.56
C GLY A 286 7.37 4.52 -15.05
N GLY A 287 6.16 4.71 -15.55
CA GLY A 287 5.86 4.71 -16.97
C GLY A 287 5.00 5.91 -17.35
N LYS A 288 4.30 5.79 -18.46
CA LYS A 288 3.42 6.81 -19.02
C LYS A 288 2.18 7.04 -18.18
N PHE A 289 1.63 6.00 -17.56
CA PHE A 289 0.37 6.05 -16.83
C PHE A 289 0.55 6.04 -15.31
N SER A 290 1.60 5.40 -14.78
CA SER A 290 1.92 5.36 -13.36
C SER A 290 2.67 6.60 -12.89
N PRO A 291 2.38 7.11 -11.67
CA PRO A 291 3.26 8.09 -11.04
C PRO A 291 4.64 7.46 -10.79
N GLN A 292 5.66 8.31 -10.80
CA GLN A 292 7.00 7.88 -10.42
C GLN A 292 7.01 7.45 -8.94
N LYS A 293 7.56 6.27 -8.69
CA LYS A 293 7.84 5.73 -7.36
C LYS A 293 9.34 5.63 -7.13
N VAL A 294 9.72 5.59 -5.86
CA VAL A 294 11.10 5.49 -5.39
C VAL A 294 11.21 4.34 -4.40
N SER A 295 12.26 3.56 -4.57
CA SER A 295 12.71 2.59 -3.57
C SER A 295 14.17 2.91 -3.22
N SER A 296 14.50 2.93 -1.93
CA SER A 296 15.84 3.21 -1.41
C SER A 296 16.29 2.15 -0.42
N TYR A 297 17.56 1.78 -0.48
CA TYR A 297 18.18 0.75 0.34
C TYR A 297 19.50 1.31 0.89
N THR A 298 19.63 1.31 2.21
CA THR A 298 20.89 1.61 2.90
C THR A 298 21.54 0.27 3.22
N LEU A 299 22.74 0.05 2.69
CA LEU A 299 23.52 -1.16 2.86
C LEU A 299 24.75 -0.87 3.73
N ASP A 300 25.01 -1.72 4.71
CA ASP A 300 26.19 -1.70 5.56
C ASP A 300 27.08 -2.89 5.18
N LEU A 301 28.14 -2.62 4.41
CA LEU A 301 29.02 -3.66 3.89
C LEU A 301 29.89 -4.31 4.97
N SER A 302 29.97 -3.74 6.17
CA SER A 302 30.66 -4.39 7.30
C SER A 302 29.90 -5.62 7.82
N LYS A 303 28.60 -5.73 7.49
CA LYS A 303 27.73 -6.87 7.86
C LYS A 303 27.65 -7.93 6.77
N TYR A 304 28.57 -7.89 5.79
CA TYR A 304 28.58 -8.84 4.70
C TYR A 304 28.75 -10.26 5.21
N ASP A 305 27.88 -11.14 4.73
CA ASP A 305 27.84 -12.56 5.02
C ASP A 305 27.52 -13.28 3.70
N GLU A 306 28.40 -14.19 3.28
CA GLU A 306 28.26 -14.95 2.03
C GLU A 306 27.00 -15.83 2.03
N ASP A 307 26.53 -16.24 3.21
CA ASP A 307 25.33 -17.08 3.36
C ASP A 307 24.02 -16.27 3.40
N ASP A 308 24.09 -14.95 3.67
CA ASP A 308 22.91 -14.10 3.81
C ASP A 308 23.16 -12.64 3.41
N PHE A 309 23.00 -12.38 2.10
CA PHE A 309 23.10 -11.04 1.52
C PHE A 309 22.05 -10.04 2.04
N PHE A 310 21.00 -10.46 2.76
CA PHE A 310 20.03 -9.51 3.31
C PHE A 310 20.50 -8.87 4.61
N LYS A 311 21.49 -9.44 5.33
CA LYS A 311 22.04 -8.86 6.56
C LYS A 311 22.66 -7.49 6.37
N ILE A 312 23.14 -7.19 5.17
CA ILE A 312 23.71 -5.87 4.87
C ILE A 312 22.64 -4.80 4.70
N VAL A 313 21.37 -5.13 4.45
CA VAL A 313 20.30 -4.12 4.30
C VAL A 313 19.86 -3.62 5.68
N VAL A 314 20.31 -2.43 6.07
CA VAL A 314 20.01 -1.85 7.39
C VAL A 314 18.76 -0.98 7.40
N GLU A 315 18.41 -0.39 6.26
CA GLU A 315 17.21 0.42 6.08
C GLU A 315 16.68 0.22 4.66
N LYS A 316 15.35 0.16 4.52
CA LYS A 316 14.70 0.16 3.20
C LYS A 316 13.41 0.96 3.21
N THR A 317 13.20 1.69 2.13
CA THR A 317 11.91 2.29 1.77
C THR A 317 11.56 1.77 0.38
N GLN A 318 10.34 1.29 0.17
CA GLN A 318 9.95 0.64 -1.08
C GLN A 318 8.66 1.24 -1.63
N ASN A 319 8.63 1.44 -2.95
CA ASN A 319 7.40 1.70 -3.72
C ASN A 319 6.63 2.97 -3.31
N LYS A 320 7.33 3.98 -2.77
CA LYS A 320 6.72 5.23 -2.35
C LYS A 320 6.71 6.24 -3.48
N THR A 321 5.60 6.93 -3.69
CA THR A 321 5.59 8.10 -4.57
C THR A 321 6.30 9.27 -3.87
N ASN A 322 6.72 10.27 -4.64
CA ASN A 322 7.22 11.52 -4.06
C ASN A 322 6.15 12.23 -3.21
N PHE A 323 4.86 11.98 -3.43
CA PHE A 323 3.80 12.46 -2.57
C PHE A 323 3.85 11.77 -1.21
N ASP A 324 3.89 10.43 -1.18
CA ASP A 324 3.94 9.65 0.05
C ASP A 324 5.13 10.03 0.93
N LEU A 325 6.33 10.12 0.32
CA LEU A 325 7.56 10.50 1.03
C LEU A 325 7.45 11.88 1.69
N ARG A 326 6.77 12.85 1.03
CA ARG A 326 6.57 14.19 1.58
C ARG A 326 5.55 14.21 2.70
N THR A 327 4.44 13.48 2.53
CA THR A 327 3.41 13.33 3.56
C THR A 327 3.98 12.69 4.83
N GLU A 328 4.77 11.62 4.69
CA GLU A 328 5.44 10.96 5.82
C GLU A 328 6.46 11.87 6.51
N ALA A 329 7.17 12.71 5.76
CA ALA A 329 8.11 13.68 6.31
C ALA A 329 7.43 14.95 6.87
N GLY A 330 6.12 15.11 6.72
CA GLY A 330 5.39 16.33 7.12
C GLY A 330 5.78 17.58 6.33
N ILE A 331 6.36 17.40 5.13
CA ILE A 331 6.89 18.51 4.31
C ILE A 331 5.77 19.08 3.44
N THR A 332 5.51 20.39 3.57
CA THR A 332 4.54 21.09 2.72
C THR A 332 5.09 21.29 1.30
N ASN A 333 4.21 21.53 0.32
CA ASN A 333 4.65 21.83 -1.06
C ASN A 333 5.56 23.07 -1.12
N GLU A 334 5.28 24.10 -0.31
CA GLU A 334 6.07 25.32 -0.25
C GLU A 334 7.47 25.05 0.30
N GLU A 335 7.57 24.28 1.39
CA GLU A 335 8.85 23.89 1.97
C GLU A 335 9.67 23.02 1.01
N TYR A 336 9.02 22.07 0.33
CA TYR A 336 9.67 21.25 -0.69
C TYR A 336 10.28 22.12 -1.80
N LEU A 337 9.50 23.05 -2.35
CA LEU A 337 9.98 23.96 -3.38
C LEU A 337 11.15 24.81 -2.85
N ARG A 338 11.06 25.37 -1.64
CA ARG A 338 12.17 26.14 -1.03
C ARG A 338 13.46 25.31 -0.93
N ARG A 339 13.36 24.01 -0.60
CA ARG A 339 14.51 23.11 -0.55
C ARG A 339 15.08 22.76 -1.93
N THR A 340 14.23 22.61 -2.94
CA THR A 340 14.64 22.19 -4.28
C THR A 340 15.20 23.34 -5.12
N ILE A 341 14.54 24.49 -5.15
CA ILE A 341 14.93 25.63 -5.99
C ILE A 341 15.65 26.76 -5.23
N GLY A 342 15.70 26.69 -3.89
CA GLY A 342 16.25 27.73 -3.02
C GLY A 342 15.19 28.74 -2.56
N SER A 343 15.38 29.31 -1.37
CA SER A 343 14.43 30.22 -0.70
C SER A 343 14.14 31.50 -1.47
N ASP A 344 15.09 31.96 -2.28
CA ASP A 344 15.07 33.30 -2.87
C ASP A 344 14.13 33.42 -4.09
N TYR A 345 13.56 32.30 -4.54
CA TYR A 345 12.73 32.21 -5.74
C TYR A 345 11.22 32.05 -5.46
N ILE A 346 10.80 32.05 -4.19
CA ILE A 346 9.41 31.85 -3.78
C ILE A 346 8.94 33.11 -3.04
N LYS A 347 8.20 33.96 -3.76
CA LYS A 347 7.62 35.22 -3.24
C LYS A 347 6.33 34.99 -2.48
#